data_AF-A0A2N2ISW6-F1
#
_entry.id   AF-A0A2N2ISW6-F1
#
_cell.length_a   1.000
_cell.length_b   1.000
_cell.length_c   1.000
_cell.angle_alpha   90.00
_cell.angle_beta   90.00
_cell.angle_gamma   90.00
#
_symmetry.space_group_name_H-M   'P 1'
#
loop_
_entity.id
_entity.type
_entity.pdbx_description
1 polymer ?
#
loop_
_entity_poly.entity_id
_entity_poly.type
_entity_poly.pdbx_seq_one_letter_code
_entity_poly.pdbx_strand_id
1 'polypeptide(L)'
;MIQIIKNYSQLVTETDHLKGPLILGFFGDFSQGAKDTLPAFKAFCEKHPQWPAYLVDVGRTRDVHGRFGVAEVPAVLLVRQGHVEKRVVGTATVATYEHALAGGPAVPQAASASPSASATARPARSVTVYTTQSCSWCVRVKNYLRQNHIAFKEVDVGRDQRAAMDLVRRTGQQGVPQLDINGTWIVGFDKAKIDRLLGLSGAASAMN
;
A
#
# COMPACT_ATOMS: atom_id res chain seq x y z
N MET A 1 -19.87 -16.06 -15.50
CA MET A 1 -19.70 -15.40 -16.82
C MET A 1 -18.78 -14.21 -16.63
N ILE A 2 -17.73 -14.08 -17.43
CA ILE A 2 -16.81 -12.93 -17.37
C ILE A 2 -17.28 -11.91 -18.38
N GLN A 3 -17.57 -10.68 -17.95
CA GLN A 3 -17.99 -9.60 -18.83
C GLN A 3 -16.79 -8.75 -19.24
N ILE A 4 -16.69 -8.39 -20.52
CA ILE A 4 -15.63 -7.49 -21.00
C ILE A 4 -16.15 -6.07 -20.98
N ILE A 5 -15.51 -5.23 -20.18
CA ILE A 5 -15.85 -3.82 -20.01
C ILE A 5 -15.06 -3.00 -21.02
N LYS A 6 -15.77 -2.16 -21.76
CA LYS A 6 -15.18 -1.27 -22.77
C LYS A 6 -14.89 0.13 -22.25
N ASN A 7 -15.56 0.56 -21.17
CA ASN A 7 -15.47 1.93 -20.65
C ASN A 7 -15.94 1.97 -19.18
N TYR A 8 -15.52 3.02 -18.44
CA TYR A 8 -15.91 3.21 -17.05
C TYR A 8 -17.44 3.34 -16.85
N SER A 9 -18.15 4.04 -17.74
CA SER A 9 -19.61 4.22 -17.61
C SER A 9 -20.37 2.90 -17.68
N GLN A 10 -19.90 1.95 -18.51
CA GLN A 10 -20.47 0.60 -18.57
C GLN A 10 -20.22 -0.15 -17.27
N LEU A 11 -18.99 -0.09 -16.74
CA LEU A 11 -18.64 -0.71 -15.47
C LEU A 11 -19.55 -0.21 -14.34
N VAL A 12 -19.70 1.11 -14.21
CA VAL A 12 -20.54 1.69 -13.14
C VAL A 12 -21.99 1.26 -13.32
N THR A 13 -22.56 1.34 -14.52
CA THR A 13 -23.95 0.92 -14.77
C THR A 13 -24.18 -0.55 -14.41
N GLU A 14 -23.23 -1.41 -14.75
CA GLU A 14 -23.30 -2.85 -14.47
C GLU A 14 -22.97 -3.22 -13.02
N THR A 15 -22.34 -2.32 -12.26
CA THR A 15 -21.90 -2.61 -10.88
C THR A 15 -22.64 -1.82 -9.80
N ASP A 16 -23.30 -0.73 -10.15
CA ASP A 16 -24.04 0.14 -9.22
C ASP A 16 -25.18 -0.61 -8.49
N HIS A 17 -25.84 -1.52 -9.22
CA HIS A 17 -26.91 -2.35 -8.68
C HIS A 17 -26.40 -3.55 -7.85
N LEU A 18 -25.10 -3.84 -7.87
CA LEU A 18 -24.50 -4.97 -7.16
C LEU A 18 -24.10 -4.56 -5.74
N LYS A 19 -24.76 -5.14 -4.74
CA LYS A 19 -24.44 -4.94 -3.30
C LYS A 19 -23.24 -5.77 -2.82
N GLY A 20 -22.78 -6.71 -3.64
CA GLY A 20 -21.69 -7.64 -3.33
C GLY A 20 -20.33 -7.19 -3.86
N PRO A 21 -19.24 -7.86 -3.45
CA PRO A 21 -17.92 -7.65 -4.03
C PRO A 21 -17.87 -8.20 -5.47
N LEU A 22 -17.15 -7.51 -6.33
CA LEU A 22 -16.93 -7.86 -7.74
C LEU A 22 -15.44 -7.96 -8.03
N ILE A 23 -15.09 -8.78 -9.02
CA ILE A 23 -13.72 -8.97 -9.46
C ILE A 23 -13.50 -8.13 -10.71
N LEU A 24 -12.46 -7.30 -10.71
CA LEU A 24 -12.07 -6.46 -11.84
C LEU A 24 -10.64 -6.80 -12.27
N GLY A 25 -10.50 -7.48 -13.40
CA GLY A 25 -9.23 -7.89 -13.99
C GLY A 25 -8.79 -6.94 -15.09
N PHE A 26 -7.62 -6.34 -14.96
CA PHE A 26 -6.96 -5.48 -15.95
C PHE A 26 -5.91 -6.29 -16.69
N PHE A 27 -6.15 -6.50 -17.98
CA PHE A 27 -5.27 -7.27 -18.86
C PHE A 27 -4.95 -6.43 -20.11
N GLY A 28 -3.81 -6.69 -20.74
CA GLY A 28 -3.45 -6.04 -21.99
C GLY A 28 -2.60 -6.97 -22.84
N ASP A 29 -2.91 -7.04 -24.14
CA ASP A 29 -2.19 -7.89 -25.10
C ASP A 29 -0.71 -7.53 -25.29
N PHE A 30 -0.30 -6.36 -24.82
CA PHE A 30 1.08 -5.89 -24.82
C PHE A 30 1.94 -6.48 -23.69
N SER A 31 1.32 -7.13 -22.69
CA SER A 31 2.03 -7.76 -21.56
C SER A 31 2.03 -9.27 -21.69
N GLN A 32 3.20 -9.88 -21.79
CA GLN A 32 3.34 -11.35 -21.86
C GLN A 32 2.79 -12.01 -20.58
N GLY A 33 3.09 -11.44 -19.42
CA GLY A 33 2.55 -11.90 -18.14
C GLY A 33 1.03 -11.85 -18.07
N ALA A 34 0.39 -10.89 -18.74
CA ALA A 34 -1.07 -10.83 -18.83
C ALA A 34 -1.64 -11.99 -19.66
N LYS A 35 -0.99 -12.37 -20.77
CA LYS A 35 -1.39 -13.54 -21.58
C LYS A 35 -1.26 -14.84 -20.80
N ASP A 36 -0.15 -15.01 -20.09
CA ASP A 36 0.12 -16.23 -19.32
C ASP A 36 -0.82 -16.36 -18.10
N THR A 37 -1.23 -15.24 -17.52
CA THR A 37 -2.08 -15.18 -16.31
C THR A 37 -3.58 -15.21 -16.64
N LEU A 38 -3.98 -14.81 -17.85
CA LEU A 38 -5.37 -14.83 -18.30
C LEU A 38 -6.10 -16.17 -18.07
N PRO A 39 -5.54 -17.35 -18.42
CA PRO A 39 -6.21 -18.62 -18.15
C PRO A 39 -6.39 -18.89 -16.65
N ALA A 40 -5.42 -18.51 -15.81
CA ALA A 40 -5.53 -18.65 -14.36
C ALA A 40 -6.63 -17.74 -13.77
N PHE A 41 -6.73 -16.51 -14.26
CA PHE A 41 -7.81 -15.59 -13.89
C PHE A 41 -9.19 -16.14 -14.29
N LYS A 42 -9.31 -16.67 -15.50
CA LYS A 42 -10.57 -17.28 -15.97
C LYS A 42 -10.99 -18.44 -15.09
N ALA A 43 -10.08 -19.37 -14.81
CA ALA A 43 -10.34 -20.52 -13.94
C ALA A 43 -10.73 -20.10 -12.51
N PHE A 44 -10.13 -19.04 -11.97
CA PHE A 44 -10.52 -18.46 -10.69
C PHE A 44 -11.97 -17.94 -10.72
N CYS A 45 -12.33 -17.17 -11.75
CA CYS A 45 -13.69 -16.63 -11.88
C CYS A 45 -14.74 -17.74 -12.07
N GLU A 46 -14.39 -18.84 -12.75
CA GLU A 46 -15.27 -20.00 -12.91
C GLU A 46 -15.54 -20.72 -11.58
N LYS A 47 -14.53 -20.79 -10.70
CA LYS A 47 -14.68 -21.38 -9.36
C LYS A 47 -15.47 -20.49 -8.39
N HIS A 48 -15.52 -19.18 -8.64
CA HIS A 48 -16.20 -18.21 -7.78
C HIS A 48 -17.37 -17.51 -8.51
N PRO A 49 -18.44 -18.24 -8.91
CA PRO A 49 -19.58 -17.64 -9.62
C PRO A 49 -20.40 -16.68 -8.75
N GLN A 50 -20.15 -16.66 -7.44
CA GLN A 50 -20.74 -15.73 -6.48
C GLN A 50 -20.31 -14.27 -6.70
N TRP A 51 -19.15 -14.03 -7.32
CA TRP A 51 -18.66 -12.68 -7.59
C TRP A 51 -18.66 -12.42 -9.10
N PRO A 52 -19.36 -11.37 -9.56
CA PRO A 52 -19.33 -11.00 -10.96
C PRO A 52 -17.91 -10.56 -11.33
N ALA A 53 -17.41 -11.12 -12.42
CA ALA A 53 -16.05 -10.90 -12.90
C ALA A 53 -16.08 -10.05 -14.17
N TYR A 54 -15.30 -8.98 -14.15
CA TYR A 54 -15.18 -8.01 -15.22
C TYR A 54 -13.74 -7.97 -15.70
N LEU A 55 -13.55 -8.01 -17.01
CA LEU A 55 -12.25 -7.89 -17.64
C LEU A 55 -12.16 -6.54 -18.36
N VAL A 56 -11.11 -5.79 -18.05
CA VAL A 56 -10.78 -4.50 -18.65
C VAL A 56 -9.53 -4.70 -19.49
N ASP A 57 -9.67 -4.48 -20.80
CA ASP A 57 -8.54 -4.41 -21.71
C ASP A 57 -7.93 -3.00 -21.65
N VAL A 58 -6.76 -2.87 -21.02
CA VAL A 58 -6.05 -1.59 -20.89
C VAL A 58 -5.43 -1.11 -22.20
N GLY A 59 -5.24 -1.99 -23.18
CA GLY A 59 -4.79 -1.61 -24.52
C GLY A 59 -5.89 -0.89 -25.30
N ARG A 60 -7.16 -1.19 -24.98
CA ARG A 60 -8.33 -0.57 -25.61
C ARG A 60 -8.98 0.53 -24.76
N THR A 61 -8.81 0.47 -23.44
CA THR A 61 -9.54 1.31 -22.47
C THR A 61 -8.56 2.13 -21.61
N ARG A 62 -8.50 3.44 -21.84
CA ARG A 62 -7.51 4.33 -21.19
C ARG A 62 -8.03 5.07 -19.95
N ASP A 63 -9.33 5.00 -19.69
CA ASP A 63 -10.03 5.77 -18.67
C ASP A 63 -10.19 5.01 -17.34
N VAL A 64 -10.30 3.68 -17.39
CA VAL A 64 -10.63 2.87 -16.20
C VAL A 64 -9.40 2.66 -15.30
N HIS A 65 -8.23 2.35 -15.87
CA HIS A 65 -7.05 1.97 -15.09
C HIS A 65 -6.54 3.08 -14.16
N GLY A 66 -6.57 4.34 -14.61
CA GLY A 66 -6.18 5.50 -13.80
C GLY A 66 -7.12 5.75 -12.62
N ARG A 67 -8.42 5.47 -12.78
CA ARG A 67 -9.43 5.63 -11.72
C ARG A 67 -9.20 4.66 -10.56
N PHE A 68 -8.70 3.47 -10.85
CA PHE A 68 -8.42 2.42 -9.87
C PHE A 68 -6.93 2.33 -9.46
N GLY A 69 -6.08 3.26 -9.91
CA GLY A 69 -4.66 3.29 -9.55
C GLY A 69 -3.89 2.05 -10.04
N VAL A 70 -4.22 1.57 -11.24
CA VAL A 70 -3.51 0.46 -11.91
C VAL A 70 -2.47 1.06 -12.85
N ALA A 71 -1.19 0.96 -12.44
CA ALA A 71 -0.05 1.43 -13.23
C ALA A 71 0.56 0.33 -14.11
N GLU A 72 0.35 -0.94 -13.76
CA GLU A 72 0.96 -2.11 -14.40
C GLU A 72 -0.07 -3.22 -14.59
N VAL A 73 0.09 -4.02 -15.66
CA VAL A 73 -0.77 -5.17 -15.97
C VAL A 73 0.05 -6.45 -16.15
N PRO A 74 -0.45 -7.61 -15.71
CA PRO A 74 -1.82 -7.87 -15.25
C PRO A 74 -2.09 -7.39 -13.81
N ALA A 75 -3.30 -6.91 -13.55
CA ALA A 75 -3.73 -6.54 -12.19
C ALA A 75 -5.18 -6.96 -11.97
N VAL A 76 -5.49 -7.58 -10.84
CA VAL A 76 -6.83 -8.01 -10.46
C VAL A 76 -7.23 -7.36 -9.16
N LEU A 77 -8.38 -6.71 -9.14
CA LEU A 77 -8.91 -5.99 -8.00
C LEU A 77 -10.21 -6.64 -7.52
N LEU A 78 -10.41 -6.72 -6.21
CA LEU A 78 -11.71 -6.95 -5.61
C LEU A 78 -12.29 -5.59 -5.24
N VAL A 79 -13.40 -5.22 -5.85
CA VAL A 79 -14.05 -3.92 -5.66
C VAL A 79 -15.42 -4.14 -5.03
N ARG A 80 -15.80 -3.31 -4.07
CA ARG A 80 -17.14 -3.29 -3.48
C ARG A 80 -17.63 -1.86 -3.42
N GLN A 81 -18.79 -1.58 -4.01
CA GLN A 81 -19.37 -0.23 -4.07
C GLN A 81 -18.38 0.86 -4.55
N GLY A 82 -17.56 0.54 -5.55
CA GLY A 82 -16.55 1.46 -6.09
C GLY A 82 -15.25 1.60 -5.27
N HIS A 83 -15.15 0.93 -4.11
CA HIS A 83 -13.95 0.89 -3.30
C HIS A 83 -13.14 -0.39 -3.54
N VAL A 84 -11.84 -0.26 -3.75
CA VAL A 84 -10.94 -1.43 -3.89
C VAL A 84 -10.69 -2.01 -2.50
N GLU A 85 -11.21 -3.21 -2.24
CA GLU A 85 -10.94 -3.92 -0.99
C GLU A 85 -9.62 -4.68 -1.03
N LYS A 86 -9.33 -5.37 -2.14
CA LYS A 86 -8.12 -6.18 -2.31
C LYS A 86 -7.54 -6.03 -3.70
N ARG A 87 -6.23 -6.22 -3.85
CA ARG A 87 -5.56 -6.16 -5.16
C ARG A 87 -4.44 -7.19 -5.27
N VAL A 88 -4.30 -7.73 -6.47
CA VAL A 88 -3.19 -8.58 -6.91
C VAL A 88 -2.61 -7.91 -8.15
N VAL A 89 -1.31 -7.62 -8.13
CA VAL A 89 -0.61 -7.00 -9.26
C VAL A 89 0.50 -7.94 -9.69
N GLY A 90 0.67 -8.11 -11.00
CA GLY A 90 1.63 -9.04 -11.59
C GLY A 90 1.03 -10.41 -11.90
N THR A 91 1.89 -11.30 -12.37
CA THR A 91 1.53 -12.67 -12.74
C THR A 91 1.14 -13.46 -11.49
N ALA A 92 -0.05 -14.06 -11.51
CA ALA A 92 -0.60 -14.76 -10.36
C ALA A 92 -1.33 -16.04 -10.78
N THR A 93 -1.29 -17.05 -9.92
CA THR A 93 -1.97 -18.33 -10.14
C THR A 93 -3.37 -18.34 -9.52
N VAL A 94 -4.19 -19.33 -9.88
CA VAL A 94 -5.54 -19.52 -9.30
C VAL A 94 -5.48 -19.53 -7.77
N ALA A 95 -4.54 -20.28 -7.19
CA ALA A 95 -4.35 -20.36 -5.74
C ALA A 95 -3.97 -19.01 -5.13
N THR A 96 -3.20 -18.19 -5.85
CA THR A 96 -2.85 -16.82 -5.42
C THR A 96 -4.10 -15.93 -5.38
N TYR A 97 -4.99 -16.06 -6.37
CA TYR A 97 -6.27 -15.32 -6.38
C TYR A 97 -7.23 -15.81 -5.29
N GLU A 98 -7.36 -17.11 -5.07
CA GLU A 98 -8.17 -17.69 -3.99
C GLU A 98 -7.68 -17.19 -2.62
N HIS A 99 -6.36 -17.14 -2.43
CA HIS A 99 -5.77 -16.65 -1.20
C HIS A 99 -5.95 -15.13 -1.02
N ALA A 100 -5.54 -14.37 -2.03
CA ALA A 100 -5.51 -12.91 -1.95
C ALA A 100 -6.92 -12.28 -1.99
N LEU A 101 -7.85 -12.84 -2.78
CA LEU A 101 -9.18 -12.26 -2.98
C LEU A 101 -10.21 -12.96 -2.10
N ALA A 102 -10.26 -14.30 -2.13
CA ALA A 102 -11.31 -15.06 -1.45
C ALA A 102 -11.06 -15.32 0.05
N GLY A 103 -9.87 -15.05 0.56
CA GLY A 103 -9.59 -15.12 2.00
C GLY A 103 -9.54 -16.55 2.56
N GLY A 104 -9.14 -17.53 1.75
CA GLY A 104 -8.69 -18.84 2.29
C GLY A 104 -7.55 -18.67 3.32
N PRO A 105 -7.28 -19.67 4.18
CA PRO A 105 -6.42 -19.52 5.36
C PRO A 105 -5.08 -18.90 4.96
N ALA A 106 -4.67 -17.88 5.72
CA ALA A 106 -3.45 -17.10 5.56
C ALA A 106 -2.20 -17.98 5.37
N VAL A 107 -1.88 -18.37 4.14
CA VAL A 107 -0.55 -18.85 3.77
C VAL A 107 0.30 -17.60 3.53
N PRO A 108 1.42 -17.42 4.24
CA PRO A 108 2.27 -16.25 4.08
C PRO A 108 2.85 -16.20 2.67
N GLN A 109 2.87 -14.99 2.11
CA GLN A 109 3.48 -14.66 0.83
C GLN A 109 5.00 -14.90 0.90
N ALA A 110 5.42 -16.09 0.50
CA ALA A 110 6.82 -16.44 0.29
C ALA A 110 7.15 -16.28 -1.20
N ALA A 111 7.97 -15.27 -1.48
CA ALA A 111 8.85 -15.03 -2.63
C ALA A 111 8.68 -13.58 -3.11
N SER A 112 9.66 -12.68 -3.04
CA SER A 112 11.09 -12.88 -2.79
C SER A 112 11.80 -11.52 -2.71
N ALA A 113 12.35 -11.21 -1.54
CA ALA A 113 13.63 -10.50 -1.35
C ALA A 113 14.07 -10.63 0.12
N SER A 114 14.80 -11.72 0.38
CA SER A 114 15.71 -12.04 1.48
C SER A 114 15.31 -11.92 2.97
N PRO A 115 15.87 -12.83 3.81
CA PRO A 115 15.48 -13.01 5.20
C PRO A 115 16.28 -12.08 6.10
N SER A 116 15.61 -11.48 7.08
CA SER A 116 16.27 -11.21 8.35
C SER A 116 15.26 -11.45 9.46
N ALA A 117 15.68 -12.31 10.36
CA ALA A 117 14.90 -12.86 11.43
C ALA A 117 14.31 -11.78 12.35
N SER A 118 13.06 -12.03 12.75
CA SER A 118 12.55 -11.77 14.09
C SER A 118 12.74 -10.37 14.66
N ALA A 119 11.74 -9.50 14.42
CA ALA A 119 11.33 -8.56 15.45
C ALA A 119 9.94 -9.00 15.92
N THR A 120 9.89 -9.54 17.13
CA THR A 120 8.66 -9.71 17.92
C THR A 120 7.80 -8.46 17.76
N ALA A 121 6.61 -8.64 17.19
CA ALA A 121 5.70 -7.58 16.82
C ALA A 121 5.25 -6.80 18.08
N ARG A 122 5.95 -5.71 18.35
CA ARG A 122 5.41 -4.56 19.09
C ARG A 122 4.51 -3.79 18.11
N PRO A 123 3.33 -3.29 18.52
CA PRO A 123 2.36 -2.66 17.61
C PRO A 123 3.04 -1.68 16.66
N ALA A 124 2.80 -1.85 15.36
CA ALA A 124 3.44 -1.12 14.29
C ALA A 124 3.31 0.39 14.51
N ARG A 125 4.40 1.04 14.92
CA ARG A 125 4.44 2.49 15.11
C ARG A 125 4.82 3.12 13.77
N SER A 126 3.90 3.87 13.16
CA SER A 126 4.17 4.63 11.95
C SER A 126 4.97 5.88 12.32
N VAL A 127 6.21 5.98 11.83
CA VAL A 127 7.08 7.14 12.05
C VAL A 127 7.37 7.80 10.71
N THR A 128 7.07 9.10 10.60
CA THR A 128 7.45 9.93 9.45
C THR A 128 8.36 11.05 9.91
N VAL A 129 9.47 11.28 9.22
CA VAL A 129 10.46 12.30 9.53
C VAL A 129 10.54 13.28 8.37
N TYR A 130 10.19 14.53 8.65
CA TYR A 130 10.28 15.65 7.73
C TYR A 130 11.65 16.31 7.87
N THR A 131 12.37 16.38 6.75
CA THR A 131 13.77 16.82 6.70
C THR A 131 14.01 17.78 5.55
N THR A 132 15.19 18.39 5.54
CA THR A 132 15.73 19.12 4.39
C THR A 132 17.17 18.68 4.13
N GLN A 133 17.63 18.82 2.88
CA GLN A 133 18.96 18.39 2.44
C GLN A 133 20.13 19.03 3.22
N SER A 134 19.93 20.23 3.75
CA SER A 134 21.01 21.02 4.38
C SER A 134 20.96 21.03 5.92
N CYS A 135 20.12 20.21 6.55
CA CYS A 135 19.92 20.25 8.01
C CYS A 135 20.70 19.17 8.75
N SER A 136 21.74 19.59 9.50
CA SER A 136 22.56 18.70 10.34
C SER A 136 21.74 17.99 11.43
N TRP A 137 20.69 18.64 11.94
CA TRP A 137 19.80 18.08 12.96
C TRP A 137 18.90 16.97 12.41
N CYS A 138 18.47 17.08 11.14
CA CYS A 138 17.71 16.01 10.48
C CYS A 138 18.53 14.72 10.41
N VAL A 139 19.83 14.80 10.10
CA VAL A 139 20.73 13.64 10.08
C VAL A 139 20.79 12.96 11.45
N ARG A 140 20.85 13.74 12.53
CA ARG A 140 20.86 13.22 13.90
C ARG A 140 19.58 12.43 14.23
N VAL A 141 18.41 12.95 13.88
CA VAL A 141 17.12 12.25 14.07
C VAL A 141 17.11 10.92 13.33
N LYS A 142 17.53 10.92 12.06
CA LYS A 142 17.55 9.71 11.22
C LYS A 142 18.50 8.66 11.78
N ASN A 143 19.69 9.07 12.20
CA ASN A 143 20.66 8.17 12.81
C ASN A 143 20.13 7.59 14.12
N TYR A 144 19.48 8.40 14.94
CA TYR A 144 18.87 7.94 16.19
C TYR A 144 17.81 6.85 15.96
N LEU A 145 16.91 7.06 15.00
CA LEU A 145 15.88 6.07 14.66
C LEU A 145 16.50 4.78 14.09
N ARG A 146 17.52 4.90 13.23
CA ARG A 146 18.24 3.75 12.68
C ARG A 146 18.96 2.94 13.76
N GLN A 147 19.63 3.60 14.71
CA GLN A 147 20.32 2.95 15.83
C GLN A 147 19.35 2.16 16.73
N ASN A 148 18.11 2.62 16.85
CA ASN A 148 17.07 1.95 17.63
C ASN A 148 16.25 0.95 16.80
N HIS A 149 16.68 0.62 15.58
CA HIS A 149 15.98 -0.30 14.67
C HIS A 149 14.52 0.10 14.38
N ILE A 150 14.23 1.40 14.38
CA ILE A 150 12.89 1.93 14.11
C ILE A 150 12.76 2.23 12.63
N ALA A 151 11.79 1.60 11.97
CA ALA A 151 11.42 1.93 10.60
C ALA A 151 10.75 3.31 10.55
N PHE A 152 11.18 4.16 9.62
CA PHE A 152 10.58 5.48 9.41
C PHE A 152 10.52 5.85 7.93
N LYS A 153 9.54 6.67 7.58
CA LYS A 153 9.44 7.31 6.26
C LYS A 153 10.12 8.66 6.29
N GLU A 154 11.02 8.92 5.35
CA GLU A 154 11.65 10.23 5.18
C GLU A 154 10.86 11.07 4.14
N VAL A 155 10.59 12.33 4.47
CA VAL A 155 9.98 13.30 3.56
C VAL A 155 10.87 14.54 3.49
N ASP A 156 11.40 14.84 2.31
CA ASP A 156 12.20 16.05 2.07
C ASP A 156 11.29 17.22 1.70
N VAL A 157 10.99 18.08 2.67
CA VAL A 157 10.15 19.26 2.46
C VAL A 157 10.89 20.39 1.73
N GLY A 158 12.22 20.28 1.59
CA GLY A 158 13.00 21.23 0.78
C GLY A 158 12.83 20.99 -0.73
N ARG A 159 12.51 19.75 -1.12
CA ARG A 159 12.22 19.39 -2.52
C ARG A 159 10.72 19.36 -2.82
N ASP A 160 9.90 18.99 -1.84
CA ASP A 160 8.45 18.91 -1.99
C ASP A 160 7.75 20.09 -1.29
N GLN A 161 7.46 21.12 -2.09
CA GLN A 161 6.80 22.33 -1.62
C GLN A 161 5.37 22.07 -1.13
N ARG A 162 4.69 21.02 -1.63
CA ARG A 162 3.36 20.62 -1.12
C ARG A 162 3.50 20.01 0.26
N ALA A 163 4.49 19.14 0.46
CA ALA A 163 4.79 18.58 1.78
C ALA A 163 5.18 19.66 2.80
N ALA A 164 5.91 20.70 2.38
CA ALA A 164 6.22 21.85 3.22
C ALA A 164 4.94 22.60 3.65
N MET A 165 4.02 22.86 2.73
CA MET A 165 2.75 23.53 3.05
C MET A 165 1.86 22.68 3.97
N ASP A 166 1.81 21.36 3.73
CA ASP A 166 1.08 20.43 4.61
C ASP A 166 1.68 20.37 6.02
N LEU A 167 3.02 20.40 6.12
CA LEU A 167 3.74 20.42 7.39
C LEU A 167 3.35 21.63 8.22
N VAL A 168 3.42 22.83 7.62
CA VAL A 168 3.05 24.09 8.28
C VAL A 168 1.58 24.11 8.65
N ARG A 169 0.70 23.60 7.79
CA ARG A 169 -0.74 23.52 8.07
C ARG A 169 -1.03 22.64 9.29
N ARG A 170 -0.27 21.56 9.47
CA ARG A 170 -0.48 20.57 10.54
C ARG A 170 0.16 20.97 11.86
N THR A 171 1.37 21.56 11.83
CA THR A 171 2.14 21.87 13.04
C THR A 171 2.22 23.35 13.38
N GLY A 172 1.81 24.22 12.46
CA GLY A 172 1.99 25.67 12.56
C GLY A 172 3.45 26.12 12.42
N GLN A 173 4.38 25.19 12.15
CA GLN A 173 5.82 25.45 12.18
C GLN A 173 6.47 25.12 10.84
N GLN A 174 7.33 26.02 10.35
CA GLN A 174 8.12 25.84 9.12
C GLN A 174 9.46 25.13 9.36
N GLY A 175 9.96 25.14 10.60
CA GLY A 175 11.29 24.65 10.93
C GLY A 175 11.38 23.12 10.91
N VAL A 176 12.46 22.57 10.35
CA VAL A 176 12.82 21.14 10.42
C VAL A 176 13.96 20.92 11.42
N PRO A 177 14.13 19.72 12.01
CA PRO A 177 13.36 18.49 11.78
C PRO A 177 11.98 18.51 12.43
N GLN A 178 11.01 17.83 11.82
CA GLN A 178 9.73 17.50 12.46
C GLN A 178 9.44 16.02 12.30
N LEU A 179 8.87 15.40 13.33
CA LEU A 179 8.50 13.99 13.32
C LEU A 179 7.01 13.86 13.55
N ASP A 180 6.40 12.94 12.82
CA ASP A 180 5.08 12.41 13.10
C ASP A 180 5.24 10.98 13.59
N ILE A 181 4.81 10.70 14.82
CA ILE A 181 4.83 9.36 15.41
C ILE A 181 3.39 9.00 15.78
N ASN A 182 2.78 8.10 15.01
CA ASN A 182 1.38 7.70 15.17
C ASN A 182 0.41 8.89 15.25
N GLY A 183 0.61 9.93 14.44
CA GLY A 183 -0.21 11.15 14.47
C GLY A 183 0.19 12.17 15.53
N THR A 184 1.19 11.88 16.37
CA THR A 184 1.75 12.83 17.33
C THR A 184 2.94 13.57 16.74
N TRP A 185 2.86 14.90 16.72
CA TRP A 185 3.88 15.75 16.16
C TRP A 185 4.96 16.15 17.19
N ILE A 186 6.22 16.02 16.79
CA ILE A 186 7.38 16.47 17.53
C ILE A 186 8.14 17.45 16.65
N VAL A 187 8.32 18.67 17.13
CA VAL A 187 9.15 19.67 16.46
C VAL A 187 10.55 19.62 17.06
N GLY A 188 11.57 19.51 16.20
CA GLY A 188 12.96 19.36 16.60
C GLY A 188 13.37 17.92 16.95
N PHE A 189 14.52 17.79 17.60
CA PHE A 189 15.03 16.52 18.13
C PHE A 189 14.81 16.45 19.64
N ASP A 190 13.68 15.89 20.05
CA ASP A 190 13.32 15.70 21.46
C ASP A 190 13.42 14.21 21.82
N LYS A 191 14.61 13.78 22.27
CA LYS A 191 14.89 12.37 22.60
C LYS A 191 13.89 11.79 23.59
N ALA A 192 13.53 12.55 24.64
CA ALA A 192 12.64 12.06 25.69
C ALA A 192 11.22 11.81 25.16
N LYS A 193 10.68 12.71 24.33
CA LYS A 193 9.38 12.50 23.69
C LYS A 193 9.40 11.36 22.68
N ILE A 194 10.46 11.28 21.86
CA ILE A 194 10.65 10.20 20.91
C ILE A 194 10.68 8.85 21.64
N ASP A 195 11.43 8.74 22.73
CA ASP A 195 11.55 7.50 23.50
C ASP A 195 10.23 7.09 24.16
N ARG A 196 9.44 8.07 24.60
CA ARG A 196 8.12 7.82 25.17
C ARG A 196 7.14 7.31 24.11
N LEU A 197 7.08 7.99 22.96
CA LEU A 197 6.16 7.66 21.87
C LEU A 197 6.55 6.34 21.18
N LEU A 198 7.84 6.04 21.10
CA LEU A 198 8.36 4.80 20.56
C LEU A 198 8.50 3.69 21.62
N GLY A 199 8.13 3.95 22.87
CA GLY A 199 8.22 2.97 23.96
C GLY A 199 9.63 2.41 24.18
N LEU A 200 10.65 3.22 23.88
CA LEU A 200 12.06 2.96 24.19
C LEU A 200 12.33 3.20 25.69
N SER A 201 11.42 3.87 26.39
CA SER A 201 11.48 4.23 27.82
C SER A 201 11.29 3.04 28.79
N GLY A 202 11.61 1.81 28.38
CA GLY A 202 11.46 0.60 29.21
C GLY A 202 12.47 -0.51 28.91
N ALA A 203 13.46 -0.29 28.05
CA ALA A 203 14.52 -1.28 27.76
C ALA A 203 15.71 -1.20 28.74
N ALA A 204 15.45 -0.78 29.97
CA ALA A 204 16.37 -0.89 31.11
C ALA A 204 15.67 -1.63 32.25
N SER A 205 15.09 -2.80 31.96
CA SER A 205 14.69 -3.81 32.96
C SER A 205 14.46 -5.16 32.29
N ALA A 206 15.54 -5.76 31.79
CA ALA A 206 15.62 -7.18 31.46
C ALA A 206 17.10 -7.60 31.44
N MET A 207 17.77 -7.39 32.57
CA MET A 207 19.03 -8.04 32.90
C MET A 207 18.98 -8.38 34.38
N ASN A 208 18.51 -9.60 34.67
CA ASN A 208 18.83 -10.35 35.88
C ASN A 208 18.77 -11.84 35.52
#